data_AF-A0A2R6GQ43-F1
#
_entry.id   AF-A0A2R6GQ43-F1
#
_cell.length_a   1.000
_cell.length_b   1.000
_cell.length_c   1.000
_cell.angle_alpha   90.00
_cell.angle_beta   90.00
_cell.angle_gamma   90.00
#
_symmetry.space_group_name_H-M   'P 1'
#
loop_
_entity.id
_entity.type
_entity.pdbx_description
1 polymer ?
#
loop_
_entity_poly.entity_id
_entity_poly.type
_entity_poly.pdbx_seq_one_letter_code
_entity_poly.pdbx_strand_id
1 'polypeptide(L)' 'MSLHPLRSAAYLAGACAGGLATAAVVAVRERKPRAAVRRSVAALAAGAVAVTLEELTPDR' A
#
# COMPACT_ATOMS: atom_id res chain seq x y z
N MET A 1 -20.85 8.55 11.65
CA MET A 1 -20.73 7.65 10.47
C MET A 1 -19.64 6.62 10.76
N SER A 2 -19.98 5.36 11.00
CA SER A 2 -18.96 4.30 11.04
C SER A 2 -18.54 3.97 9.61
N LEU A 3 -17.24 4.06 9.35
CA LEU A 3 -16.66 3.53 8.11
C LEU A 3 -16.87 2.02 8.09
N HIS A 4 -17.25 1.49 6.93
CA HIS A 4 -17.32 0.04 6.73
C HIS A 4 -15.91 -0.52 7.01
N PRO A 5 -15.76 -1.60 7.78
CA PRO A 5 -14.45 -2.11 8.18
C PRO A 5 -13.54 -2.43 6.98
N LEU A 6 -14.11 -2.88 5.86
CA LEU A 6 -13.37 -3.09 4.62
C LEU A 6 -12.83 -1.79 4.01
N ARG A 7 -13.60 -0.70 4.08
CA ARG A 7 -13.17 0.61 3.57
C ARG A 7 -12.06 1.22 4.43
N SER A 8 -12.12 1.05 5.75
CA SER A 8 -11.00 1.41 6.65
C SER A 8 -9.74 0.60 6.36
N ALA A 9 -9.88 -0.71 6.12
CA ALA A 9 -8.76 -1.57 5.76
C ALA A 9 -8.15 -1.20 4.39
N ALA A 10 -8.97 -0.84 3.41
CA ALA A 10 -8.52 -0.35 2.11
C ALA A 10 -7.69 0.93 2.24
N TYR A 11 -8.15 1.92 3.00
CA TYR A 11 -7.39 3.16 3.22
C TYR A 11 -6.08 2.93 3.98
N LEU A 12 -6.08 2.03 4.98
CA LEU A 12 -4.87 1.67 5.71
C LEU A 12 -3.84 0.99 4.78
N ALA A 13 -4.30 0.04 3.95
CA ALA A 13 -3.46 -0.62 2.96
C ALA A 13 -2.89 0.39 1.94
N GLY A 14 -3.71 1.34 1.48
CA GLY A 14 -3.26 2.43 0.60
C GLY A 14 -2.21 3.33 1.24
N ALA A 15 -2.39 3.72 2.51
CA ALA A 15 -1.41 4.50 3.25
C ALA A 15 -0.09 3.73 3.43
N CYS A 16 -0.15 2.43 3.72
CA CYS A 16 1.03 1.56 3.79
C CYS A 16 1.75 1.46 2.43
N ALA A 17 1.00 1.34 1.33
CA ALA A 17 1.57 1.31 -0.02
C ALA A 17 2.36 2.59 -0.32
N GLY A 18 1.80 3.76 0.02
CA GLY A 18 2.49 5.05 -0.10
C GLY A 18 3.78 5.12 0.71
N GLY A 19 3.74 4.73 2.00
CA GLY A 19 4.92 4.73 2.86
C GLY A 19 6.03 3.79 2.37
N LEU A 20 5.67 2.61 1.87
CA LEU A 20 6.61 1.65 1.28
C LEU A 20 7.22 2.18 -0.02
N ALA A 21 6.45 2.88 -0.85
CA ALA A 21 6.95 3.53 -2.05
C ALA A 21 7.97 4.63 -1.71
N THR A 22 7.68 5.49 -0.72
CA THR A 22 8.63 6.49 -0.23
C THR A 22 9.91 5.82 0.30
N ALA A 23 9.78 4.75 1.09
CA ALA A 23 10.93 4.02 1.61
C ALA A 23 11.76 3.34 0.49
N ALA A 24 11.13 2.94 -0.62
CA ALA A 24 11.83 2.44 -1.80
C ALA A 24 12.68 3.55 -2.43
N VAL A 25 12.15 4.76 -2.59
CA VAL A 25 12.89 5.93 -3.09
C VAL A 25 14.10 6.25 -2.20
N VAL A 26 13.93 6.23 -0.88
CA VAL A 26 15.03 6.42 0.08
C VAL A 26 16.10 5.34 -0.11
N ALA A 27 15.70 4.07 -0.28
CA ALA A 27 16.65 2.97 -0.50
C ALA A 27 17.44 3.10 -1.82
N VAL A 28 16.81 3.64 -2.87
CA VAL A 28 17.51 3.97 -4.12
C VAL A 28 18.57 5.04 -3.86
N ARG A 29 18.23 6.10 -3.11
CA ARG A 29 19.18 7.17 -2.74
C ARG A 29 20.36 6.64 -1.91
N GLU A 30 20.11 5.69 -1.01
CA GLU A 30 21.14 5.01 -0.23
C GLU A 30 21.97 3.97 -1.03
N ARG A 31 21.74 3.85 -2.35
CA ARG A 31 22.39 2.85 -3.22
C ARG A 31 22.18 1.40 -2.74
N LYS A 32 21.01 1.10 -2.18
CA LYS A 32 20.60 -0.24 -1.71
C LYS A 32 19.56 -0.85 -2.67
N PRO A 33 19.94 -1.32 -3.87
CA PRO A 33 18.99 -1.72 -4.91
C PRO A 33 18.11 -2.90 -4.48
N ARG A 34 18.67 -3.90 -3.77
CA ARG A 34 17.89 -5.02 -3.23
C ARG A 34 16.79 -4.56 -2.27
N ALA A 35 17.10 -3.56 -1.46
CA ALA A 35 16.16 -3.02 -0.48
C ALA A 35 15.11 -2.12 -1.15
N ALA A 36 15.47 -1.42 -2.24
CA ALA A 36 14.51 -0.70 -3.08
C ALA A 36 13.53 -1.66 -3.74
N VAL A 37 14.01 -2.71 -4.42
CA VAL A 37 13.16 -3.72 -5.08
C VAL A 37 12.21 -4.38 -4.09
N ARG A 38 12.70 -4.83 -2.92
CA ARG A 38 11.85 -5.43 -1.88
C ARG A 38 10.74 -4.49 -1.42
N ARG A 39 11.04 -3.19 -1.25
CA ARG A 39 10.04 -2.19 -0.83
C ARG A 39 9.05 -1.87 -1.94
N SER A 40 9.49 -1.80 -3.20
CA SER A 40 8.60 -1.63 -4.34
C SER A 40 7.61 -2.80 -4.49
N VAL A 41 8.08 -4.04 -4.35
CA VAL A 41 7.22 -5.22 -4.37
C VAL A 41 6.20 -5.19 -3.23
N ALA A 42 6.64 -4.83 -2.02
CA ALA A 42 5.74 -4.69 -0.87
C ALA A 42 4.70 -3.57 -1.08
N ALA A 43 5.10 -2.43 -1.66
CA ALA A 43 4.20 -1.33 -1.99
C ALA A 43 3.12 -1.76 -3.00
N LEU A 44 3.51 -2.50 -4.04
CA LEU A 44 2.57 -3.05 -5.03
C LEU A 44 1.60 -4.04 -4.40
N ALA A 45 2.07 -4.95 -3.55
CA ALA A 45 1.20 -5.89 -2.85
C ALA A 45 0.19 -5.15 -1.94
N ALA A 46 0.63 -4.15 -1.19
CA ALA A 46 -0.26 -3.34 -0.36
C ALA A 46 -1.28 -2.54 -1.19
N GLY A 47 -0.86 -2.00 -2.34
CA GLY A 47 -1.75 -1.30 -3.27
C GLY A 47 -2.80 -2.23 -3.89
N ALA A 48 -2.41 -3.44 -4.30
CA ALA A 48 -3.33 -4.45 -4.82
C ALA A 48 -4.38 -4.83 -3.76
N VAL A 49 -3.95 -5.07 -2.52
CA VAL A 49 -4.85 -5.36 -1.39
C VAL A 49 -5.82 -4.20 -1.15
N ALA A 50 -5.35 -2.95 -1.21
CA ALA A 50 -6.21 -1.78 -1.05
C ALA A 50 -7.33 -1.75 -2.10
N VAL A 51 -6.98 -1.94 -3.38
CA VAL A 51 -7.94 -1.96 -4.49
C VAL A 51 -8.93 -3.12 -4.34
N THR A 52 -8.46 -4.34 -4.06
CA THR A 52 -9.34 -5.51 -3.88
C THR A 52 -10.31 -5.30 -2.72
N LEU A 53 -9.87 -4.70 -1.61
CA LEU A 53 -10.75 -4.39 -0.48
C LEU A 53 -11.76 -3.30 -0.82
N GLU A 54 -11.38 -2.32 -1.63
CA GLU A 54 -12.27 -1.27 -2.09
C GLU A 54 -13.33 -1.80 -3.06
N GLU A 55 -12.97 -2.66 -4.01
CA GLU A 55 -13.90 -3.36 -4.91
C GLU A 55 -14.86 -4.31 -4.17
N LEU A 56 -14.38 -4.98 -3.12
CA LEU A 56 -15.21 -5.84 -2.27
C LEU A 56 -16.11 -5.05 -1.30
N THR A 57 -15.90 -3.74 -1.18
CA THR A 57 -16.75 -2.92 -0.32
C THR A 57 -18.07 -2.68 -1.05
N PRO A 58 -19.21 -3.15 -0.53
CA PRO A 58 -20.48 -2.97 -1.22
C PRO A 58 -20.80 -1.48 -1.34
N ASP A 59 -21.06 -1.03 -2.57
CA ASP A 59 -21.66 0.27 -2.85
C ASP A 59 -23.02 0.28 -2.17
N ARG A 60 -23.14 1.11 -1.13
CA ARG A 60 -24.40 1.34 -0.43
C ARG A 60 -25.43 1.97 -1.35
#